data_AF-A0A931JAH3-F1
#
_entry.id   AF-A0A931JAH3-F1
#
_cell.length_a   1.000
_cell.length_b   1.000
_cell.length_c   1.000
_cell.angle_alpha   90.00
_cell.angle_beta   90.00
_cell.angle_gamma   90.00
#
_symmetry.space_group_name_H-M   'P 1'
#
loop_
_entity.id
_entity.type
_entity.pdbx_description
1 polymer ?
#
loop_
_entity_poly.entity_id
_entity_poly.type
_entity_poly.pdbx_seq_one_letter_code
_entity_poly.pdbx_strand_id
1 'polypeptide(L)'
;MIPLTPRAFLPHQELGNEQRVELIRRREGLFAHCTEAERLRLAPLAQAYAGLDPRLLARPNLFSACAALVNHHRILPWMHPKRPRLAVRLLARLGEALHRMEAWRARGLEARLHDLLRATVRADPADEAFVSLWLLRALPLPALASHPSEFDKSLAALAAECLDDARVPLARRFAALQRCKLWPGGARWEAGNELDMQTWRLLCQFAEEDGDAASTVVDAHWQVQGAPTLLNIHVLNADPQLAYRLAMAFQSRRPGFAVSMLCRSVWDSFYLACRLAPEGSAALQQIMDASCQCLADWTLDGTDLAPEAALEALDHLFRFGDPAQPYWARLVPHCMALLRAMPAEAQVRRLRCLAALCVYGEPASPGVTEALHLLKILVDRRLDALQAQPPRDSWFEFSDVGMAVGEVSGACLDLLEPKQMSGRNVRVAAPTEHALLPWLRARFQALQQRLILALPEHELYTRVDLLLGLSHEALIREHHQQLHEVFEGCALRAPVDAGMALRRVIRYCGYSQVDDEMYRRELCQQTFDKLIPTLERISTTDAAVARSGIGWSPRGDI
;
A
#
# COMPACT_ATOMS: atom_id res chain seq x y z
N MET A 1 4.37 36.53 -23.47
CA MET A 1 4.32 35.83 -22.17
C MET A 1 3.51 36.68 -21.21
N ILE A 2 2.36 36.19 -20.74
CA ILE A 2 1.46 36.95 -19.84
C ILE A 2 2.00 36.81 -18.41
N PRO A 3 2.51 37.89 -17.78
CA PRO A 3 3.05 37.79 -16.43
C PRO A 3 1.92 37.68 -15.40
N LEU A 4 2.02 36.72 -14.49
CA LEU A 4 1.17 36.68 -13.29
C LEU A 4 1.51 37.88 -12.40
N THR A 5 0.51 38.47 -11.74
CA THR A 5 0.78 39.53 -10.76
C THR A 5 1.60 38.98 -9.58
N PRO A 6 2.41 39.81 -8.89
CA PRO A 6 3.24 39.36 -7.77
C PRO A 6 2.47 38.75 -6.58
N ARG A 7 1.14 38.89 -6.54
CA ARG A 7 0.26 38.37 -5.48
C ARG A 7 -0.71 37.26 -5.96
N ALA A 8 -0.77 36.99 -7.27
CA ALA A 8 -1.66 35.96 -7.81
C ALA A 8 -1.34 34.58 -7.21
N PHE A 9 -2.39 33.90 -6.73
CA PHE A 9 -2.37 32.53 -6.19
C PHE A 9 -1.34 32.28 -5.08
N LEU A 10 -0.98 33.33 -4.33
CA LEU A 10 -0.15 33.23 -3.14
C LEU A 10 -1.02 33.46 -1.89
N PRO A 11 -0.70 32.82 -0.76
CA PRO A 11 -1.35 33.13 0.51
C PRO A 11 -1.26 34.62 0.85
N HIS A 12 -2.35 35.20 1.35
CA HIS A 12 -2.38 36.58 1.81
C HIS A 12 -1.77 36.77 3.22
N GLN A 13 -1.29 35.71 3.87
CA GLN A 13 -0.59 35.79 5.16
C GLN A 13 0.87 36.26 5.00
N GLU A 14 1.48 36.78 6.06
CA GLU A 14 2.92 37.05 6.07
C GLU A 14 3.67 35.72 6.14
N LEU A 15 4.42 35.42 5.08
CA LEU A 15 5.30 34.26 4.98
C LEU A 15 6.74 34.70 5.25
N GLY A 16 7.56 33.80 5.78
CA GLY A 16 9.01 34.01 5.80
C GLY A 16 9.54 34.19 4.36
N ASN A 17 10.65 34.94 4.20
CA ASN A 17 11.20 35.25 2.87
C ASN A 17 11.49 33.98 2.05
N GLU A 18 12.06 32.94 2.66
CA GLU A 18 12.37 31.65 2.01
C GLU A 18 11.09 30.92 1.55
N GLN A 19 10.07 30.83 2.43
CA GLN A 19 8.79 30.21 2.10
C GLN A 19 8.09 30.95 0.96
N ARG A 20 8.17 32.29 0.96
CA ARG A 20 7.57 33.11 -0.09
C ARG A 20 8.26 32.92 -1.43
N VAL A 21 9.60 32.89 -1.45
CA VAL A 21 10.39 32.62 -2.66
C VAL A 21 10.06 31.24 -3.21
N GLU A 22 9.95 30.24 -2.34
CA GLU A 22 9.63 28.87 -2.75
C GLU A 22 8.24 28.75 -3.37
N LEU A 23 7.22 29.41 -2.78
CA LEU A 23 5.87 29.41 -3.35
C LEU A 23 5.78 30.16 -4.68
N ILE A 24 6.51 31.27 -4.82
CA ILE A 24 6.60 32.00 -6.09
C ILE A 24 7.24 31.12 -7.16
N ARG A 25 8.38 30.49 -6.85
CA ARG A 25 9.10 29.56 -7.74
C ARG A 25 8.19 28.42 -8.18
N ARG A 26 7.46 27.81 -7.25
CA ARG A 26 6.50 26.75 -7.52
C ARG A 26 5.34 27.20 -8.42
N ARG A 27 4.71 28.32 -8.09
CA ARG A 27 3.62 28.91 -8.88
C ARG A 27 4.08 29.19 -10.32
N GLU A 28 5.25 29.79 -10.47
CA GLU A 28 5.81 30.10 -11.78
C GLU A 28 6.18 28.84 -12.55
N GLY A 29 6.73 27.82 -11.87
CA GLY A 29 6.97 26.49 -12.45
C GLY A 29 5.70 25.85 -12.98
N LEU A 30 4.64 25.78 -12.17
CA LEU A 30 3.34 25.22 -12.59
C LEU A 30 2.73 26.00 -13.77
N PHE A 31 2.78 27.33 -13.71
CA PHE A 31 2.28 28.18 -14.80
C PHE A 31 3.10 28.02 -16.09
N ALA A 32 4.41 27.76 -15.98
CA ALA A 32 5.28 27.49 -17.12
C ALA A 32 4.93 26.15 -17.82
N HIS A 33 4.33 25.19 -17.11
CA HIS A 33 3.83 23.95 -17.73
C HIS A 33 2.47 24.09 -18.41
N CYS A 34 1.76 25.21 -18.20
CA CYS A 34 0.49 25.48 -18.88
C CYS A 34 0.72 25.92 -20.33
N THR A 35 -0.21 25.57 -21.22
CA THR A 35 -0.28 26.04 -22.61
C THR A 35 -0.64 27.53 -22.67
N GLU A 36 -0.47 28.17 -23.84
CA GLU A 36 -0.81 29.59 -24.00
C GLU A 36 -2.30 29.87 -23.76
N ALA A 37 -3.18 28.99 -24.24
CA ALA A 37 -4.62 29.07 -24.01
C ALA A 37 -4.95 29.00 -22.51
N GLU A 38 -4.39 28.02 -21.79
CA GLU A 38 -4.57 27.85 -20.34
C GLU A 38 -4.08 29.09 -19.57
N ARG A 39 -2.94 29.68 -19.96
CA ARG A 39 -2.40 30.90 -19.34
C ARG A 39 -3.28 32.13 -19.54
N LEU A 40 -3.89 32.27 -20.71
CA LEU A 40 -4.86 33.34 -21.00
C LEU A 40 -6.10 33.24 -20.08
N ARG A 41 -6.55 32.03 -19.77
CA ARG A 41 -7.70 31.77 -18.88
C ARG A 41 -7.37 31.95 -17.40
N LEU A 42 -6.15 31.61 -17.00
CA LEU A 42 -5.67 31.81 -15.64
C LEU A 42 -5.47 33.28 -15.29
N ALA A 43 -5.23 34.17 -16.26
CA ALA A 43 -4.95 35.58 -15.99
C ALA A 43 -6.14 36.36 -15.37
N PRO A 44 -7.40 36.24 -15.86
CA PRO A 44 -8.57 36.79 -15.18
C PRO A 44 -8.78 36.23 -13.77
N LEU A 45 -8.59 34.92 -13.58
CA LEU A 45 -8.69 34.27 -12.26
C LEU A 45 -7.61 34.80 -11.30
N ALA A 46 -6.39 35.03 -11.79
CA ALA A 46 -5.29 35.60 -11.03
C ALA A 46 -5.58 37.05 -10.59
N GLN A 47 -6.20 37.85 -11.46
CA GLN A 47 -6.61 39.22 -11.13
C GLN A 47 -7.75 39.23 -10.11
N ALA A 48 -8.77 38.39 -10.29
CA ALA A 48 -9.87 38.24 -9.35
C ALA A 48 -9.37 37.79 -7.98
N TYR A 49 -8.48 36.78 -7.93
CA TYR A 49 -7.85 36.30 -6.70
C TYR A 49 -7.02 37.40 -6.00
N ALA A 50 -6.18 38.12 -6.74
CA ALA A 50 -5.35 39.18 -6.17
C ALA A 50 -6.16 40.35 -5.57
N GLY A 51 -7.40 40.54 -6.03
CA GLY A 51 -8.35 41.51 -5.49
C GLY A 51 -9.06 41.09 -4.20
N LEU A 52 -8.88 39.86 -3.72
CA LEU A 52 -9.44 39.37 -2.46
C LEU A 52 -8.51 39.80 -1.30
N ASP A 53 -8.98 40.62 -0.35
CA ASP A 53 -8.19 41.03 0.83
C ASP A 53 -8.91 40.67 2.14
N PRO A 54 -8.61 39.52 2.75
CA PRO A 54 -9.14 39.15 4.05
C PRO A 54 -8.16 39.56 5.16
N ARG A 55 -7.94 40.85 5.41
CA ARG A 55 -6.97 41.29 6.45
C ARG A 55 -7.56 42.20 7.52
N LEU A 56 -7.76 41.64 8.71
CA LEU A 56 -7.75 42.34 10.01
C LEU A 56 -6.98 41.58 11.12
N LEU A 57 -6.94 40.23 11.17
CA LEU A 57 -6.28 39.43 12.21
C LEU A 57 -5.23 38.41 11.72
N ALA A 58 -4.99 38.27 10.42
CA ALA A 58 -3.99 37.32 9.88
C ALA A 58 -2.52 37.64 10.29
N ARG A 59 -2.30 38.73 11.02
CA ARG A 59 -1.01 39.10 11.62
C ARG A 59 -1.02 38.79 13.11
N PRO A 60 0.11 38.34 13.70
CA PRO A 60 0.27 38.33 15.15
C PRO A 60 -0.07 39.72 15.70
N ASN A 61 -1.12 39.80 16.51
CA ASN A 61 -1.59 41.06 17.06
C ASN A 61 -1.99 40.88 18.53
N LEU A 62 -2.27 42.00 19.19
CA LEU A 62 -2.62 42.01 20.61
C LEU A 62 -3.83 41.10 20.91
N PHE A 63 -4.81 41.02 20.01
CA PHE A 63 -6.00 40.19 20.17
C PHE A 63 -5.68 38.69 20.06
N SER A 64 -4.86 38.28 19.09
CA SER A 64 -4.45 36.88 18.92
C SER A 64 -3.56 36.39 20.07
N ALA A 65 -2.65 37.23 20.56
CA ALA A 65 -1.85 36.94 21.74
C ALA A 65 -2.69 36.83 23.02
N CYS A 66 -3.68 37.72 23.21
CA CYS A 66 -4.62 37.62 24.33
C CYS A 66 -5.50 36.37 24.27
N ALA A 67 -5.96 35.99 23.07
CA ALA A 67 -6.76 34.78 22.86
C ALA A 67 -5.97 33.50 23.18
N ALA A 68 -4.71 33.41 22.72
CA ALA A 68 -3.81 32.29 23.02
C ALA A 68 -3.56 32.17 24.54
N LEU A 69 -3.28 33.28 25.23
CA LEU A 69 -3.10 33.32 26.69
C LEU A 69 -4.35 32.84 27.45
N VAL A 70 -5.54 33.25 27.01
CA VAL A 70 -6.81 32.80 27.62
C VAL A 70 -7.03 31.30 27.36
N ASN A 71 -6.75 30.82 26.16
CA ASN A 71 -6.92 29.41 25.82
C ASN A 71 -5.90 28.51 26.54
N HIS A 72 -4.63 28.94 26.64
CA HIS A 72 -3.59 28.22 27.39
C HIS A 72 -3.93 28.14 28.88
N HIS A 73 -4.46 29.19 29.49
CA HIS A 73 -4.97 29.11 30.87
C HIS A 73 -6.17 28.14 30.98
N ARG A 74 -7.04 28.06 29.97
CA ARG A 74 -8.20 27.15 29.97
C ARG A 74 -7.78 25.68 29.86
N ILE A 75 -6.84 25.38 28.97
CA ILE A 75 -6.42 24.00 28.63
C ILE A 75 -5.33 23.51 29.61
N LEU A 76 -4.41 24.39 30.03
CA LEU A 76 -3.26 24.08 30.90
C LEU A 76 -3.21 25.02 32.12
N PRO A 77 -4.23 25.00 33.01
CA PRO A 77 -4.31 25.92 34.15
C PRO A 77 -3.15 25.75 35.14
N TRP A 78 -2.54 24.56 35.19
CA TRP A 78 -1.42 24.23 36.08
C TRP A 78 -0.08 24.85 35.61
N MET A 79 0.12 25.05 34.31
CA MET A 79 1.28 25.79 33.77
C MET A 79 1.10 27.31 33.87
N HIS A 80 -0.14 27.78 33.95
CA HIS A 80 -0.50 29.20 33.97
C HIS A 80 -1.39 29.53 35.18
N PRO A 81 -0.86 29.49 36.41
CA PRO A 81 -1.67 29.57 37.65
C PRO A 81 -2.34 30.93 37.87
N LYS A 82 -1.90 31.99 37.17
CA LYS A 82 -2.50 33.32 37.27
C LYS A 82 -3.58 33.50 36.20
N ARG A 83 -4.83 33.66 36.65
CA ARG A 83 -5.97 33.97 35.77
C ARG A 83 -5.69 35.23 34.93
N PRO A 84 -5.92 35.19 33.60
CA PRO A 84 -5.80 36.36 32.74
C PRO A 84 -6.64 37.54 33.26
N ARG A 85 -6.05 38.74 33.28
CA ARG A 85 -6.73 39.98 33.72
C ARG A 85 -7.96 40.27 32.85
N LEU A 86 -8.92 41.04 33.38
CA LEU A 86 -10.18 41.36 32.68
C LEU A 86 -9.94 41.98 31.29
N ALA A 87 -8.98 42.91 31.18
CA ALA A 87 -8.61 43.52 29.90
C ALA A 87 -8.13 42.48 28.87
N VAL A 88 -7.32 41.49 29.28
CA VAL A 88 -6.85 40.40 28.40
C VAL A 88 -8.01 39.51 27.96
N ARG A 89 -8.96 39.21 28.86
CA ARG A 89 -10.17 38.45 28.53
C ARG A 89 -11.11 39.20 27.57
N LEU A 90 -11.25 40.52 27.73
CA LEU A 90 -12.05 41.36 26.84
C LEU A 90 -11.41 41.46 25.44
N LEU A 91 -10.09 41.67 25.38
CA LEU A 91 -9.33 41.65 24.11
C LEU A 91 -9.39 40.28 23.44
N ALA A 92 -9.33 39.18 24.18
CA ALA A 92 -9.52 37.84 23.64
C ALA A 92 -10.93 37.65 23.04
N ARG A 93 -11.99 38.10 23.73
CA ARG A 93 -13.38 38.04 23.22
C ARG A 93 -13.59 38.92 21.99
N LEU A 94 -13.01 40.13 21.96
CA LEU A 94 -13.02 40.99 20.79
C LEU A 94 -12.27 40.35 19.62
N GLY A 95 -11.11 39.72 19.90
CA GLY A 95 -10.38 38.91 18.93
C GLY A 95 -11.22 37.76 18.38
N GLU A 96 -11.97 37.06 19.23
CA GLU A 96 -12.87 35.99 18.83
C GLU A 96 -14.03 36.50 17.94
N ALA A 97 -14.62 37.64 18.29
CA ALA A 97 -15.68 38.27 17.48
C ALA A 97 -15.15 38.72 16.10
N LEU A 98 -13.97 39.34 16.08
CA LEU A 98 -13.27 39.72 14.86
C LEU A 98 -12.91 38.49 14.02
N HIS A 99 -12.48 37.39 14.65
CA HIS A 99 -12.15 36.14 13.96
C HIS A 99 -13.40 35.49 13.33
N ARG A 100 -14.54 35.50 14.03
CA ARG A 100 -15.82 35.04 13.45
C ARG A 100 -16.26 35.89 12.27
N MET A 101 -16.10 37.22 12.36
CA MET A 101 -16.41 38.14 11.27
C MET A 101 -15.49 37.88 10.06
N GLU A 102 -14.21 37.65 10.28
CA GLU A 102 -13.27 37.28 9.21
C GLU A 102 -13.58 35.94 8.60
N ALA A 103 -13.89 34.91 9.40
CA ALA A 103 -14.32 33.61 8.90
C ALA A 103 -15.62 33.70 8.09
N TRP A 104 -16.53 34.62 8.44
CA TRP A 104 -17.72 34.91 7.64
C TRP A 104 -17.37 35.61 6.32
N ARG A 105 -16.50 36.63 6.34
CA ARG A 105 -16.02 37.30 5.13
C ARG A 105 -15.27 36.33 4.20
N ALA A 106 -14.39 35.50 4.76
CA ALA A 106 -13.64 34.47 4.04
C ALA A 106 -14.58 33.50 3.32
N ARG A 107 -15.59 32.95 4.03
CA ARG A 107 -16.63 32.11 3.41
C ARG A 107 -17.39 32.81 2.28
N GLY A 108 -17.69 34.11 2.43
CA GLY A 108 -18.31 34.90 1.37
C GLY A 108 -17.41 35.10 0.15
N LEU A 109 -16.10 35.22 0.35
CA LEU A 109 -15.11 35.32 -0.73
C LEU A 109 -14.90 33.97 -1.41
N GLU A 110 -14.83 32.87 -0.66
CA GLU A 110 -14.79 31.50 -1.17
C GLU A 110 -16.01 31.21 -2.04
N ALA A 111 -17.22 31.57 -1.59
CA ALA A 111 -18.43 31.40 -2.38
C ALA A 111 -18.37 32.16 -3.71
N ARG A 112 -17.88 33.41 -3.71
CA ARG A 112 -17.70 34.21 -4.94
C ARG A 112 -16.65 33.62 -5.87
N LEU A 113 -15.53 33.15 -5.33
CA LEU A 113 -14.49 32.48 -6.11
C LEU A 113 -15.02 31.18 -6.71
N HIS A 114 -15.78 30.42 -5.93
CA HIS A 114 -16.44 29.20 -6.39
C HIS A 114 -17.44 29.46 -7.51
N ASP A 115 -18.29 30.48 -7.38
CA ASP A 115 -19.24 30.86 -8.43
C ASP A 115 -18.53 31.32 -9.72
N LEU A 116 -17.41 32.06 -9.57
CA LEU A 116 -16.56 32.45 -10.69
C LEU A 116 -15.98 31.22 -11.40
N LEU A 117 -15.42 30.27 -10.65
CA LEU A 117 -14.84 29.05 -11.21
C LEU A 117 -15.90 28.17 -11.89
N ARG A 118 -17.10 28.05 -11.29
CA ARG A 118 -18.22 27.35 -11.91
C ARG A 118 -18.66 28.03 -13.21
N ALA A 119 -18.66 29.36 -13.26
CA ALA A 119 -18.95 30.08 -14.49
C ALA A 119 -17.87 29.82 -15.56
N THR A 120 -16.59 29.79 -15.18
CA THR A 120 -15.46 29.43 -16.05
C THR A 120 -15.63 28.03 -16.64
N VAL A 121 -15.93 27.01 -15.82
CA VAL A 121 -16.17 25.63 -16.26
C VAL A 121 -17.30 25.53 -17.29
N ARG A 122 -18.34 26.36 -17.16
CA ARG A 122 -19.47 26.36 -18.11
C ARG A 122 -19.14 27.06 -19.43
N ALA A 123 -18.31 28.09 -19.39
CA ALA A 123 -18.03 28.96 -20.52
C ALA A 123 -16.83 28.49 -21.38
N ASP A 124 -15.85 27.85 -20.75
CA ASP A 124 -14.58 27.49 -21.40
C ASP A 124 -14.55 26.00 -21.81
N PRO A 125 -13.65 25.61 -22.74
CA PRO A 125 -13.38 24.20 -23.01
C PRO A 125 -12.98 23.47 -21.74
N ALA A 126 -13.60 22.31 -21.51
CA ALA A 126 -13.45 21.55 -20.26
C ALA A 126 -11.99 21.14 -19.95
N ASP A 127 -11.19 20.81 -20.97
CA ASP A 127 -9.78 20.47 -20.79
C ASP A 127 -8.95 21.67 -20.29
N GLU A 128 -9.20 22.88 -20.79
CA GLU A 128 -8.54 24.10 -20.34
C GLU A 128 -9.00 24.55 -18.94
N ALA A 129 -10.30 24.42 -18.66
CA ALA A 129 -10.87 24.68 -17.34
C ALA A 129 -10.33 23.71 -16.28
N PHE A 130 -10.19 22.43 -16.63
CA PHE A 130 -9.57 21.40 -15.78
C PHE A 130 -8.15 21.80 -15.34
N VAL A 131 -7.27 22.17 -16.27
CA VAL A 131 -5.89 22.55 -15.93
C VAL A 131 -5.86 23.76 -15.00
N SER A 132 -6.77 24.72 -15.22
CA SER A 132 -6.89 25.90 -14.37
C SER A 132 -7.29 25.55 -12.94
N LEU A 133 -8.29 24.67 -12.77
CA LEU A 133 -8.72 24.15 -11.46
C LEU A 133 -7.61 23.34 -10.79
N TRP A 134 -6.90 22.50 -11.56
CA TRP A 134 -5.82 21.68 -11.02
C TRP A 134 -4.63 22.52 -10.54
N LEU A 135 -4.26 23.58 -11.27
CA LEU A 135 -3.24 24.52 -10.84
C LEU A 135 -3.62 25.18 -9.50
N LEU A 136 -4.89 25.57 -9.33
CA LEU A 136 -5.39 26.13 -8.08
C LEU A 136 -5.29 25.14 -6.92
N ARG A 137 -5.62 23.86 -7.14
CA ARG A 137 -5.47 22.77 -6.16
C ARG A 137 -4.00 22.49 -5.80
N ALA A 138 -3.11 22.62 -6.79
CA ALA A 138 -1.68 22.41 -6.62
C ALA A 138 -0.99 23.56 -5.87
N LEU A 139 -1.68 24.68 -5.62
CA LEU A 139 -1.19 25.82 -4.88
C LEU A 139 -1.81 25.89 -3.48
N PRO A 140 -1.08 26.38 -2.47
CA PRO A 140 -1.63 26.57 -1.14
C PRO A 140 -2.56 27.79 -1.13
N LEU A 141 -3.81 27.59 -1.52
CA LEU A 141 -4.83 28.62 -1.38
C LEU A 141 -5.21 28.76 0.11
N PRO A 142 -5.35 30.00 0.63
CA PRO A 142 -5.65 30.21 2.03
C PRO A 142 -7.12 29.94 2.32
N ALA A 143 -7.42 28.78 2.88
CA ALA A 143 -8.60 28.58 3.71
C ALA A 143 -8.39 27.44 4.73
N LEU A 144 -7.92 27.84 5.91
CA LEU A 144 -8.18 27.19 7.21
C LEU A 144 -7.42 25.88 7.51
N ALA A 145 -7.31 25.63 8.81
CA ALA A 145 -6.45 24.65 9.45
C ALA A 145 -6.72 23.20 9.02
N SER A 146 -5.63 22.47 8.77
CA SER A 146 -5.41 21.01 8.98
C SER A 146 -6.44 19.96 8.48
N HIS A 147 -7.51 20.34 7.79
CA HIS A 147 -8.47 19.40 7.16
C HIS A 147 -8.87 19.90 5.76
N PRO A 148 -9.20 19.01 4.81
CA PRO A 148 -9.65 19.42 3.47
C PRO A 148 -10.89 20.32 3.58
N SER A 149 -10.78 21.55 3.11
CA SER A 149 -11.85 22.54 3.19
C SER A 149 -13.01 22.15 2.25
N GLU A 150 -14.24 22.63 2.52
CA GLU A 150 -15.37 22.46 1.60
C GLU A 150 -15.08 23.04 0.20
N PHE A 151 -14.24 24.08 0.14
CA PHE A 151 -13.74 24.65 -1.10
C PHE A 151 -12.85 23.67 -1.87
N ASP A 152 -11.92 22.99 -1.20
CA ASP A 152 -11.08 21.95 -1.84
C ASP A 152 -11.93 20.82 -2.40
N LYS A 153 -12.95 20.35 -1.67
CA LYS A 153 -13.88 19.33 -2.19
C LYS A 153 -14.62 19.82 -3.43
N SER A 154 -15.03 21.10 -3.43
CA SER A 154 -15.71 21.71 -4.58
C SER A 154 -14.82 21.83 -5.81
N LEU A 155 -13.53 22.19 -5.62
CA LEU A 155 -12.56 22.20 -6.71
C LEU A 155 -12.33 20.81 -7.30
N ALA A 156 -12.28 19.76 -6.46
CA ALA A 156 -12.16 18.37 -6.92
C ALA A 156 -13.37 17.95 -7.77
N ALA A 157 -14.57 18.28 -7.30
CA ALA A 157 -15.81 18.00 -8.01
C ALA A 157 -15.85 18.71 -9.39
N LEU A 158 -15.53 20.01 -9.44
CA LEU A 158 -15.46 20.75 -10.70
C LEU A 158 -14.39 20.20 -11.65
N ALA A 159 -13.24 19.78 -11.13
CA ALA A 159 -12.20 19.17 -11.96
C ALA A 159 -12.65 17.82 -12.55
N ALA A 160 -13.35 17.00 -11.77
CA ALA A 160 -13.97 15.77 -12.25
C ALA A 160 -15.06 16.06 -13.30
N GLU A 161 -15.93 17.04 -13.09
CA GLU A 161 -16.94 17.47 -14.07
C GLU A 161 -16.31 17.85 -15.42
N CYS A 162 -15.19 18.57 -15.40
CA CYS A 162 -14.45 18.90 -16.62
C CYS A 162 -13.92 17.65 -17.34
N LEU A 163 -13.42 16.67 -16.59
CA LEU A 163 -12.92 15.43 -17.15
C LEU A 163 -14.05 14.53 -17.66
N ASP A 164 -15.27 14.67 -17.17
CA ASP A 164 -16.45 13.91 -17.62
C ASP A 164 -17.22 14.61 -18.77
N ASP A 165 -16.82 15.82 -19.16
CA ASP A 165 -17.52 16.62 -20.16
C ASP A 165 -17.33 16.12 -21.60
N ALA A 166 -18.34 15.42 -22.10
CA ALA A 166 -18.37 14.87 -23.45
C ALA A 166 -18.34 15.93 -24.58
N ARG A 167 -18.50 17.23 -24.28
CA ARG A 167 -18.36 18.31 -25.29
C ARG A 167 -16.93 18.46 -25.79
N VAL A 168 -15.94 18.02 -25.01
CA VAL A 168 -14.53 18.02 -25.40
C VAL A 168 -14.07 16.61 -25.77
N PRO A 169 -13.38 16.41 -26.91
CA PRO A 169 -12.86 15.11 -27.30
C PRO A 169 -12.05 14.45 -26.18
N LEU A 170 -12.25 13.14 -26.00
CA LEU A 170 -11.61 12.38 -24.93
C LEU A 170 -10.09 12.48 -24.96
N ALA A 171 -9.47 12.41 -26.14
CA ALA A 171 -8.02 12.56 -26.31
C ALA A 171 -7.49 13.90 -25.73
N ARG A 172 -8.26 15.00 -25.87
CA ARG A 172 -7.88 16.30 -25.30
C ARG A 172 -8.02 16.31 -23.77
N ARG A 173 -9.12 15.76 -23.24
CA ARG A 173 -9.34 15.62 -21.79
C ARG A 173 -8.24 14.75 -21.14
N PHE A 174 -7.92 13.61 -21.76
CA PHE A 174 -6.87 12.70 -21.30
C PHE A 174 -5.48 13.36 -21.35
N ALA A 175 -5.16 14.07 -22.44
CA ALA A 175 -3.88 14.79 -22.56
C ALA A 175 -3.74 15.89 -21.49
N ALA A 176 -4.81 16.60 -21.15
CA ALA A 176 -4.81 17.59 -20.07
C ALA A 176 -4.56 16.92 -18.70
N LEU A 177 -5.26 15.83 -18.40
CA LEU A 177 -5.03 15.03 -17.19
C LEU A 177 -3.58 14.53 -17.11
N GLN A 178 -3.06 13.96 -18.19
CA GLN A 178 -1.70 13.43 -18.24
C GLN A 178 -0.66 14.53 -17.97
N ARG A 179 -0.78 15.71 -18.60
CA ARG A 179 0.13 16.84 -18.34
C ARG A 179 0.09 17.25 -16.87
N CYS A 180 -1.10 17.45 -16.31
CA CYS A 180 -1.30 17.89 -14.94
C CYS A 180 -0.76 16.93 -13.89
N LYS A 181 -0.90 15.62 -14.13
CA LYS A 181 -0.42 14.57 -13.22
C LYS A 181 1.09 14.39 -13.26
N LEU A 182 1.72 14.66 -14.40
CA LEU A 182 3.17 14.55 -14.60
C LEU A 182 3.94 15.84 -14.29
N TRP A 183 3.30 16.88 -13.73
CA TRP A 183 4.01 18.09 -13.30
C TRP A 183 5.06 17.78 -12.22
N PRO A 184 6.29 18.32 -12.32
CA PRO A 184 7.38 18.02 -11.40
C PRO A 184 7.03 18.40 -9.95
N GLY A 185 7.39 17.49 -9.04
CA GLY A 185 6.86 17.38 -7.68
C GLY A 185 6.94 18.65 -6.83
N GLY A 186 5.75 19.13 -6.47
CA GLY A 186 5.51 19.87 -5.24
C GLY A 186 4.11 19.62 -4.66
N ALA A 187 3.20 18.97 -5.38
CA ALA A 187 1.82 18.76 -4.96
C ALA A 187 1.77 18.16 -3.53
N ARG A 188 0.87 18.69 -2.69
CA ARG A 188 0.46 17.97 -1.47
C ARG A 188 0.17 16.53 -1.89
N TRP A 189 0.77 15.57 -1.20
CA TRP A 189 0.64 14.13 -1.48
C TRP A 189 -0.82 13.68 -1.66
N GLU A 190 -1.76 14.41 -1.05
CA GLU A 190 -3.21 14.19 -1.12
C GLU A 190 -3.87 14.54 -2.46
N ALA A 191 -3.36 15.55 -3.19
CA ALA A 191 -4.02 15.98 -4.43
C ALA A 191 -3.91 14.91 -5.54
N GLY A 192 -2.71 14.33 -5.74
CA GLY A 192 -2.46 13.38 -6.81
C GLY A 192 -3.36 12.14 -6.79
N ASN A 193 -3.69 11.65 -5.59
CA ASN A 193 -4.53 10.46 -5.39
C ASN A 193 -5.96 10.62 -5.97
N GLU A 194 -6.48 11.85 -6.05
CA GLU A 194 -7.83 12.09 -6.55
C GLU A 194 -7.93 11.97 -8.08
N LEU A 195 -6.86 12.26 -8.82
CA LEU A 195 -6.83 12.07 -10.28
C LEU A 195 -6.58 10.62 -10.66
N ASP A 196 -6.08 9.78 -9.75
CA ASP A 196 -5.72 8.41 -10.07
C ASP A 196 -6.93 7.62 -10.57
N MET A 197 -8.08 7.70 -9.89
CA MET A 197 -9.29 7.00 -10.33
C MET A 197 -9.81 7.54 -11.68
N GLN A 198 -9.78 8.87 -11.87
CA GLN A 198 -10.20 9.47 -13.14
C GLN A 198 -9.25 9.12 -14.30
N THR A 199 -7.96 8.95 -14.02
CA THR A 199 -6.98 8.45 -14.99
C THR A 199 -7.41 7.09 -15.53
N TRP A 200 -7.78 6.16 -14.65
CA TRP A 200 -8.22 4.82 -15.04
C TRP A 200 -9.54 4.84 -15.81
N ARG A 201 -10.50 5.66 -15.39
CA ARG A 201 -11.80 5.82 -16.08
C ARG A 201 -11.63 6.34 -17.50
N LEU A 202 -10.85 7.41 -17.66
CA LEU A 202 -10.57 7.96 -18.99
C LEU A 202 -9.72 7.02 -19.83
N LEU A 203 -8.77 6.27 -19.24
CA LEU A 203 -8.02 5.26 -19.97
C LEU A 203 -8.95 4.15 -20.50
N CYS A 204 -9.93 3.72 -19.71
CA CYS A 204 -10.92 2.73 -20.14
C CYS A 204 -11.75 3.25 -21.32
N GLN A 205 -12.27 4.48 -21.23
CA GLN A 205 -12.97 5.13 -22.35
C GLN A 205 -12.06 5.28 -23.56
N PHE A 206 -10.78 5.61 -23.34
CA PHE A 206 -9.83 5.87 -24.41
C PHE A 206 -9.47 4.58 -25.14
N ALA A 207 -9.42 3.45 -24.43
CA ALA A 207 -9.25 2.14 -25.04
C ALA A 207 -10.47 1.69 -25.87
N GLU A 208 -11.67 2.14 -25.51
CA GLU A 208 -12.91 1.92 -26.27
C GLU A 208 -12.95 2.78 -27.56
N GLU A 209 -12.44 4.01 -27.52
CA GLU A 209 -12.39 4.93 -28.68
C GLU A 209 -11.17 4.69 -29.62
N ASP A 210 -9.98 4.58 -29.05
CA ASP A 210 -8.68 4.42 -29.75
C ASP A 210 -7.74 3.52 -28.93
N GLY A 211 -7.91 2.21 -29.11
CA GLY A 211 -7.15 1.21 -28.37
C GLY A 211 -5.64 1.22 -28.64
N ASP A 212 -5.18 1.74 -29.77
CA ASP A 212 -3.74 1.78 -30.11
C ASP A 212 -3.06 2.95 -29.38
N ALA A 213 -3.70 4.12 -29.37
CA ALA A 213 -3.23 5.25 -28.58
C ALA A 213 -3.27 4.93 -27.07
N ALA A 214 -4.34 4.28 -26.60
CA ALA A 214 -4.44 3.84 -25.21
C ALA A 214 -3.35 2.81 -24.84
N SER A 215 -3.00 1.90 -25.75
CA SER A 215 -1.91 0.93 -25.55
C SER A 215 -0.55 1.61 -25.41
N THR A 216 -0.30 2.68 -26.18
CA THR A 216 0.92 3.49 -26.07
C THR A 216 1.05 4.13 -24.67
N VAL A 217 -0.06 4.54 -24.07
CA VAL A 217 -0.08 5.06 -22.70
C VAL A 217 0.27 3.97 -21.70
N VAL A 218 -0.31 2.76 -21.84
CA VAL A 218 0.01 1.62 -20.98
C VAL A 218 1.49 1.29 -21.05
N ASP A 219 2.08 1.18 -22.25
CA ASP A 219 3.50 0.86 -22.42
C ASP A 219 4.43 1.91 -21.79
N ALA A 220 4.03 3.18 -21.84
CA ALA A 220 4.84 4.28 -21.31
C ALA A 220 4.77 4.40 -19.78
N HIS A 221 3.74 3.86 -19.12
CA HIS A 221 3.45 4.17 -17.71
C HIS A 221 3.18 2.94 -16.83
N TRP A 222 2.99 1.76 -17.38
CA TRP A 222 2.75 0.53 -16.63
C TRP A 222 4.08 -0.15 -16.26
N GLN A 223 4.29 -0.43 -14.98
CA GLN A 223 5.47 -1.12 -14.43
C GLN A 223 6.84 -0.45 -14.74
N VAL A 224 6.84 0.83 -15.11
CA VAL A 224 8.07 1.60 -15.34
C VAL A 224 8.73 1.98 -14.01
N GLN A 225 10.03 1.69 -13.88
CA GLN A 225 10.83 2.08 -12.71
C GLN A 225 11.30 3.54 -12.85
N GLY A 226 10.90 4.41 -11.91
CA GLY A 226 11.28 5.84 -11.89
C GLY A 226 10.12 6.76 -11.51
N ALA A 227 10.37 8.08 -11.46
CA ALA A 227 9.36 9.12 -11.23
C ALA A 227 9.16 9.99 -12.49
N PRO A 228 7.98 10.59 -12.73
CA PRO A 228 6.62 10.26 -12.24
C PRO A 228 5.86 9.31 -13.21
N THR A 229 5.02 8.42 -12.68
CA THR A 229 4.18 7.49 -13.45
C THR A 229 2.71 7.93 -13.49
N LEU A 230 2.04 7.71 -14.62
CA LEU A 230 0.61 8.03 -14.77
C LEU A 230 -0.30 6.99 -14.11
N LEU A 231 0.11 5.73 -14.02
CA LEU A 231 -0.78 4.63 -13.62
C LEU A 231 -0.46 4.15 -12.20
N ASN A 232 -1.35 4.46 -11.25
CA ASN A 232 -1.27 3.99 -9.86
C ASN A 232 -2.35 2.92 -9.62
N ILE A 233 -1.94 1.66 -9.50
CA ILE A 233 -2.88 0.54 -9.35
C ILE A 233 -3.64 0.55 -8.02
N HIS A 234 -3.10 1.17 -6.96
CA HIS A 234 -3.68 1.03 -5.62
C HIS A 234 -5.10 1.59 -5.51
N VAL A 235 -5.45 2.62 -6.29
CA VAL A 235 -6.78 3.22 -6.25
C VAL A 235 -7.88 2.38 -6.91
N LEU A 236 -7.52 1.40 -7.74
CA LEU A 236 -8.51 0.51 -8.38
C LEU A 236 -9.25 -0.37 -7.36
N ASN A 237 -8.76 -0.47 -6.12
CA ASN A 237 -9.45 -1.19 -5.05
C ASN A 237 -10.87 -0.68 -4.74
N ALA A 238 -11.18 0.56 -5.11
CA ALA A 238 -12.50 1.14 -4.92
C ALA A 238 -13.50 0.75 -6.03
N ASP A 239 -13.04 0.19 -7.15
CA ASP A 239 -13.89 -0.13 -8.31
C ASP A 239 -13.38 -1.37 -9.08
N PRO A 240 -13.65 -2.60 -8.58
CA PRO A 240 -13.24 -3.84 -9.25
C PRO A 240 -13.82 -4.01 -10.66
N GLN A 241 -14.99 -3.40 -10.93
CA GLN A 241 -15.65 -3.45 -12.24
C GLN A 241 -14.87 -2.66 -13.29
N LEU A 242 -14.27 -1.53 -12.91
CA LEU A 242 -13.39 -0.76 -13.80
C LEU A 242 -12.16 -1.58 -14.22
N ALA A 243 -11.55 -2.31 -13.30
CA ALA A 243 -10.43 -3.20 -13.61
C ALA A 243 -10.85 -4.31 -14.59
N TYR A 244 -12.03 -4.92 -14.40
CA TYR A 244 -12.60 -5.88 -15.34
C TYR A 244 -12.79 -5.28 -16.74
N ARG A 245 -13.37 -4.08 -16.84
CA ARG A 245 -13.59 -3.39 -18.13
C ARG A 245 -12.29 -3.06 -18.85
N LEU A 246 -11.28 -2.56 -18.10
CA LEU A 246 -9.95 -2.33 -18.63
C LEU A 246 -9.34 -3.61 -19.20
N ALA A 247 -9.48 -4.74 -18.50
CA ALA A 247 -9.00 -6.01 -19.02
C ALA A 247 -9.65 -6.36 -20.37
N MET A 248 -10.98 -6.26 -20.47
CA MET A 248 -11.71 -6.55 -21.71
C MET A 248 -11.27 -5.63 -22.86
N ALA A 249 -11.06 -4.34 -22.59
CA ALA A 249 -10.68 -3.36 -23.60
C ALA A 249 -9.26 -3.59 -24.16
N PHE A 250 -8.36 -4.15 -23.35
CA PHE A 250 -6.95 -4.34 -23.68
C PHE A 250 -6.57 -5.78 -24.06
N GLN A 251 -7.44 -6.77 -23.86
CA GLN A 251 -7.15 -8.20 -24.05
C GLN A 251 -6.39 -8.50 -25.36
N SER A 252 -6.88 -8.00 -26.48
CA SER A 252 -6.33 -8.30 -27.81
C SER A 252 -5.02 -7.56 -28.13
N ARG A 253 -4.71 -6.48 -27.41
CA ARG A 253 -3.58 -5.58 -27.70
C ARG A 253 -2.43 -5.71 -26.70
N ARG A 254 -2.76 -5.87 -25.42
CA ARG A 254 -1.83 -5.94 -24.29
C ARG A 254 -2.30 -7.04 -23.32
N PRO A 255 -2.17 -8.33 -23.69
CA PRO A 255 -2.70 -9.45 -22.91
C PRO A 255 -2.11 -9.53 -21.50
N GLY A 256 -0.82 -9.23 -21.32
CA GLY A 256 -0.19 -9.19 -19.99
C GLY A 256 -0.79 -8.13 -19.07
N PHE A 257 -1.04 -6.92 -19.58
CA PHE A 257 -1.73 -5.86 -18.82
C PHE A 257 -3.17 -6.26 -18.49
N ALA A 258 -3.89 -6.84 -19.46
CA ALA A 258 -5.27 -7.29 -19.25
C ALA A 258 -5.36 -8.38 -18.17
N VAL A 259 -4.42 -9.32 -18.13
CA VAL A 259 -4.32 -10.32 -17.05
C VAL A 259 -4.09 -9.66 -15.69
N SER A 260 -3.15 -8.71 -15.58
CA SER A 260 -2.94 -7.99 -14.32
C SER A 260 -4.20 -7.26 -13.85
N MET A 261 -4.98 -6.69 -14.77
CA MET A 261 -6.26 -6.04 -14.44
C MET A 261 -7.33 -7.03 -13.97
N LEU A 262 -7.43 -8.22 -14.57
CA LEU A 262 -8.34 -9.26 -14.08
C LEU A 262 -7.92 -9.79 -12.71
N CYS A 263 -6.63 -10.09 -12.50
CA CYS A 263 -6.10 -10.49 -11.20
C CYS A 263 -6.44 -9.44 -10.13
N ARG A 264 -6.30 -8.15 -10.48
CA ARG A 264 -6.69 -7.04 -9.60
C ARG A 264 -8.19 -7.01 -9.32
N SER A 265 -9.03 -7.16 -10.34
CA SER A 265 -10.48 -7.24 -10.22
C SER A 265 -10.92 -8.37 -9.27
N VAL A 266 -10.31 -9.56 -9.40
CA VAL A 266 -10.54 -10.72 -8.53
C VAL A 266 -10.17 -10.41 -7.08
N TRP A 267 -8.94 -9.93 -6.86
CA TRP A 267 -8.44 -9.61 -5.52
C TRP A 267 -9.30 -8.56 -4.81
N ASP A 268 -9.59 -7.45 -5.49
CA ASP A 268 -10.34 -6.34 -4.91
C ASP A 268 -11.80 -6.71 -4.66
N SER A 269 -12.41 -7.51 -5.57
CA SER A 269 -13.76 -8.04 -5.37
C SER A 269 -13.84 -8.89 -4.10
N PHE A 270 -12.90 -9.81 -3.91
CA PHE A 270 -12.82 -10.62 -2.69
C PHE A 270 -12.64 -9.73 -1.45
N TYR A 271 -11.65 -8.84 -1.48
CA TYR A 271 -11.30 -8.00 -0.34
C TYR A 271 -12.47 -7.10 0.11
N LEU A 272 -13.18 -6.49 -0.84
CA LEU A 272 -14.37 -5.69 -0.56
C LEU A 272 -15.55 -6.55 -0.10
N ALA A 273 -15.77 -7.72 -0.72
CA ALA A 273 -16.87 -8.62 -0.37
C ALA A 273 -16.81 -9.09 1.09
N CYS A 274 -15.60 -9.31 1.63
CA CYS A 274 -15.39 -9.64 3.04
C CYS A 274 -15.77 -8.53 4.03
N ARG A 275 -16.00 -7.29 3.56
CA ARG A 275 -16.26 -6.10 4.40
C ARG A 275 -17.65 -5.51 4.21
N LEU A 276 -18.45 -6.05 3.29
CA LEU A 276 -19.79 -5.58 2.98
C LEU A 276 -20.89 -6.49 3.55
N ALA A 277 -22.10 -5.92 3.67
CA ALA A 277 -23.30 -6.69 3.94
C ALA A 277 -23.61 -7.68 2.79
N PRO A 278 -24.40 -8.75 3.03
CA PRO A 278 -24.58 -9.86 2.08
C PRO A 278 -25.01 -9.44 0.66
N GLU A 279 -25.85 -8.42 0.52
CA GLU A 279 -26.34 -7.94 -0.78
C GLU A 279 -25.24 -7.31 -1.63
N GLY A 280 -24.37 -6.49 -1.03
CA GLY A 280 -23.20 -5.91 -1.72
C GLY A 280 -22.11 -6.95 -2.00
N SER A 281 -22.04 -7.99 -1.18
CA SER A 281 -21.14 -9.13 -1.38
C SER A 281 -21.51 -9.94 -2.62
N ALA A 282 -22.80 -10.14 -2.92
CA ALA A 282 -23.26 -10.93 -4.07
C ALA A 282 -22.85 -10.32 -5.43
N ALA A 283 -22.94 -9.00 -5.59
CA ALA A 283 -22.54 -8.34 -6.84
C ALA A 283 -21.02 -8.45 -7.08
N LEU A 284 -20.21 -8.26 -6.02
CA LEU A 284 -18.76 -8.45 -6.09
C LEU A 284 -18.38 -9.90 -6.36
N GLN A 285 -19.12 -10.85 -5.80
CA GLN A 285 -18.93 -12.27 -6.07
C GLN A 285 -19.15 -12.61 -7.55
N GLN A 286 -20.19 -12.04 -8.17
CA GLN A 286 -20.44 -12.20 -9.61
C GLN A 286 -19.29 -11.64 -10.46
N ILE A 287 -18.76 -10.45 -10.09
CA ILE A 287 -17.61 -9.86 -10.78
C ILE A 287 -16.38 -10.76 -10.62
N MET A 288 -16.11 -11.25 -9.40
CA MET A 288 -14.99 -12.16 -9.15
C MET A 288 -15.09 -13.43 -10.00
N ASP A 289 -16.27 -14.03 -10.10
CA ASP A 289 -16.49 -15.26 -10.85
C ASP A 289 -16.36 -15.05 -12.36
N ALA A 290 -16.91 -13.95 -12.87
CA ALA A 290 -16.74 -13.56 -14.27
C ALA A 290 -15.27 -13.28 -14.61
N SER A 291 -14.55 -12.58 -13.73
CA SER A 291 -13.11 -12.33 -13.88
C SER A 291 -12.30 -13.63 -13.85
N CYS A 292 -12.62 -14.57 -12.96
CA CYS A 292 -11.98 -15.88 -12.93
C CYS A 292 -12.26 -16.69 -14.20
N GLN A 293 -13.51 -16.66 -14.70
CA GLN A 293 -13.83 -17.33 -15.96
C GLN A 293 -13.03 -16.75 -17.13
N CYS A 294 -12.96 -15.42 -17.24
CA CYS A 294 -12.15 -14.77 -18.28
C CYS A 294 -10.66 -15.10 -18.14
N LEU A 295 -10.11 -15.09 -16.92
CA LEU A 295 -8.73 -15.52 -16.67
C LEU A 295 -8.50 -16.96 -17.15
N ALA A 296 -9.43 -17.87 -16.84
CA ALA A 296 -9.35 -19.26 -17.24
C ALA A 296 -9.39 -19.40 -18.76
N ASP A 297 -10.35 -18.78 -19.43
CA ASP A 297 -10.50 -18.83 -20.89
C ASP A 297 -9.23 -18.29 -21.58
N TRP A 298 -8.70 -17.17 -21.11
CA TRP A 298 -7.54 -16.55 -21.75
C TRP A 298 -6.24 -17.29 -21.48
N THR A 299 -6.08 -17.88 -20.29
CA THR A 299 -4.87 -18.62 -19.93
C THR A 299 -4.87 -20.03 -20.52
N LEU A 300 -6.03 -20.70 -20.58
CA LEU A 300 -6.13 -22.10 -20.98
C LEU A 300 -6.47 -22.30 -22.46
N ASP A 301 -7.29 -21.42 -23.03
CA ASP A 301 -7.79 -21.49 -24.42
C ASP A 301 -7.19 -20.39 -25.33
N GLY A 302 -6.58 -19.36 -24.74
CA GLY A 302 -6.11 -18.14 -25.41
C GLY A 302 -4.60 -18.04 -25.69
N THR A 303 -4.29 -17.05 -26.53
CA THR A 303 -3.06 -16.63 -27.22
C THR A 303 -1.85 -16.19 -26.36
N ASP A 304 -0.64 -16.24 -26.95
CA ASP A 304 0.61 -15.46 -26.71
C ASP A 304 0.80 -14.74 -25.35
N LEU A 305 0.41 -15.39 -24.25
CA LEU A 305 0.63 -14.87 -22.91
C LEU A 305 2.04 -15.23 -22.47
N ALA A 306 2.79 -14.25 -21.97
CA ALA A 306 4.09 -14.52 -21.37
C ALA A 306 3.94 -15.53 -20.20
N PRO A 307 4.85 -16.52 -20.06
CA PRO A 307 4.73 -17.55 -19.04
C PRO A 307 4.53 -17.01 -17.62
N GLU A 308 5.16 -15.88 -17.29
CA GLU A 308 5.02 -15.23 -15.98
C GLU A 308 3.60 -14.74 -15.72
N ALA A 309 2.96 -14.09 -16.70
CA ALA A 309 1.60 -13.60 -16.57
C ALA A 309 0.61 -14.77 -16.53
N ALA A 310 0.85 -15.84 -17.29
CA ALA A 310 0.06 -17.06 -17.24
C ALA A 310 0.14 -17.73 -15.85
N LEU A 311 1.32 -17.81 -15.26
CA LEU A 311 1.49 -18.37 -13.91
C LEU A 311 0.84 -17.50 -12.82
N GLU A 312 0.88 -16.17 -12.96
CA GLU A 312 0.17 -15.26 -12.06
C GLU A 312 -1.36 -15.46 -12.15
N ALA A 313 -1.90 -15.60 -13.36
CA ALA A 313 -3.31 -15.92 -13.58
C ALA A 313 -3.70 -17.26 -12.95
N LEU A 314 -2.88 -18.30 -13.13
CA LEU A 314 -3.12 -19.62 -12.55
C LEU A 314 -3.08 -19.59 -11.02
N ASP A 315 -2.16 -18.84 -10.41
CA ASP A 315 -2.12 -18.67 -8.95
C ASP A 315 -3.41 -18.02 -8.42
N HIS A 316 -3.92 -16.98 -9.12
CA HIS A 316 -5.21 -16.38 -8.80
C HIS A 316 -6.37 -17.35 -8.99
N LEU A 317 -6.37 -18.17 -10.05
CA LEU A 317 -7.39 -19.19 -10.27
C LEU A 317 -7.37 -20.25 -9.17
N PHE A 318 -6.20 -20.71 -8.73
CA PHE A 318 -6.11 -21.62 -7.58
C PHE A 318 -6.62 -20.99 -6.28
N ARG A 319 -6.51 -19.67 -6.12
CA ARG A 319 -6.93 -18.96 -4.91
C ARG A 319 -8.40 -18.53 -4.91
N PHE A 320 -8.95 -18.14 -6.05
CA PHE A 320 -10.28 -17.50 -6.11
C PHE A 320 -11.25 -18.21 -7.05
N GLY A 321 -10.72 -19.02 -7.97
CA GLY A 321 -11.51 -19.79 -8.91
C GLY A 321 -12.39 -20.82 -8.21
N ASP A 322 -13.50 -21.15 -8.87
CA ASP A 322 -14.49 -22.11 -8.39
C ASP A 322 -14.15 -23.53 -8.89
N PRO A 323 -13.86 -24.49 -7.98
CA PRO A 323 -13.57 -25.87 -8.35
C PRO A 323 -14.71 -26.60 -9.07
N ALA A 324 -15.95 -26.09 -8.98
CA ALA A 324 -17.09 -26.66 -9.70
C ALA A 324 -17.08 -26.32 -11.20
N GLN A 325 -16.25 -25.38 -11.65
CA GLN A 325 -16.23 -24.94 -13.05
C GLN A 325 -15.41 -25.88 -13.95
N PRO A 326 -15.80 -26.04 -15.23
CA PRO A 326 -15.12 -26.98 -16.15
C PRO A 326 -13.62 -26.70 -16.36
N TYR A 327 -13.19 -25.45 -16.25
CA TYR A 327 -11.79 -25.08 -16.42
C TYR A 327 -10.88 -25.63 -15.30
N TRP A 328 -11.43 -25.97 -14.13
CA TRP A 328 -10.64 -26.38 -12.96
C TRP A 328 -9.78 -27.61 -13.24
N ALA A 329 -10.36 -28.61 -13.91
CA ALA A 329 -9.67 -29.85 -14.27
C ALA A 329 -8.46 -29.61 -15.22
N ARG A 330 -8.43 -28.47 -15.92
CA ARG A 330 -7.39 -28.12 -16.89
C ARG A 330 -6.25 -27.30 -16.28
N LEU A 331 -6.43 -26.74 -15.08
CA LEU A 331 -5.42 -25.88 -14.44
C LEU A 331 -4.11 -26.63 -14.16
N VAL A 332 -4.21 -27.84 -13.62
CA VAL A 332 -3.04 -28.67 -13.26
C VAL A 332 -2.14 -29.00 -14.45
N PRO A 333 -2.65 -29.64 -15.53
CA PRO A 333 -1.80 -29.98 -16.66
C PRO A 333 -1.20 -28.75 -17.35
N HIS A 334 -1.96 -27.64 -17.42
CA HIS A 334 -1.47 -26.41 -18.05
C HIS A 334 -0.36 -25.74 -17.21
N CYS A 335 -0.55 -25.62 -15.90
CA CYS A 335 0.47 -25.08 -14.99
C CYS A 335 1.77 -25.90 -15.04
N MET A 336 1.66 -27.23 -15.04
CA MET A 336 2.83 -28.11 -15.16
C MET A 336 3.55 -27.94 -16.50
N ALA A 337 2.83 -27.76 -17.60
CA ALA A 337 3.44 -27.51 -18.91
C ALA A 337 4.27 -26.21 -18.92
N LEU A 338 3.74 -25.12 -18.34
CA LEU A 338 4.47 -23.86 -18.20
C LEU A 338 5.72 -24.01 -17.31
N LEU A 339 5.58 -24.63 -16.14
CA LEU A 339 6.69 -24.80 -15.21
C LEU A 339 7.83 -25.65 -15.80
N ARG A 340 7.52 -26.70 -16.56
CA ARG A 340 8.53 -27.52 -17.26
C ARG A 340 9.32 -26.75 -18.31
N ALA A 341 8.70 -25.77 -18.96
CA ALA A 341 9.36 -24.94 -19.96
C ALA A 341 10.30 -23.89 -19.34
N MET A 342 10.21 -23.65 -18.03
CA MET A 342 11.03 -22.67 -17.32
C MET A 342 12.39 -23.24 -16.87
N PRO A 343 13.44 -22.40 -16.77
CA PRO A 343 14.69 -22.80 -16.14
C PRO A 343 14.51 -23.04 -14.65
N ALA A 344 15.32 -23.94 -14.07
CA ALA A 344 15.21 -24.37 -12.68
C ALA A 344 15.30 -23.20 -11.68
N GLU A 345 16.14 -22.20 -11.96
CA GLU A 345 16.28 -21.00 -11.13
C GLU A 345 14.97 -20.19 -11.05
N ALA A 346 14.19 -20.17 -12.14
CA ALA A 346 12.90 -19.48 -12.17
C ALA A 346 11.79 -20.32 -11.50
N GLN A 347 11.87 -21.64 -11.58
CA GLN A 347 10.93 -22.55 -10.90
C GLN A 347 10.95 -22.38 -9.38
N VAL A 348 12.12 -22.10 -8.77
CA VAL A 348 12.22 -21.82 -7.32
C VAL A 348 11.36 -20.62 -6.90
N ARG A 349 11.09 -19.66 -7.79
CA ARG A 349 10.20 -18.52 -7.50
C ARG A 349 8.71 -18.86 -7.63
N ARG A 350 8.38 -20.13 -7.86
CA ARG A 350 7.01 -20.63 -8.12
C ARG A 350 6.60 -21.75 -7.16
N LEU A 351 7.27 -21.86 -6.00
CA LEU A 351 6.92 -22.84 -4.96
C LEU A 351 5.43 -22.77 -4.58
N ARG A 352 4.86 -21.57 -4.52
CA ARG A 352 3.44 -21.37 -4.18
C ARG A 352 2.51 -22.02 -5.20
N CYS A 353 2.78 -21.85 -6.49
CA CYS A 353 1.99 -22.48 -7.56
C CYS A 353 2.10 -24.01 -7.47
N LEU A 354 3.31 -24.54 -7.29
CA LEU A 354 3.53 -25.99 -7.11
C LEU A 354 2.80 -26.55 -5.89
N ALA A 355 2.82 -25.84 -4.77
CA ALA A 355 2.09 -26.25 -3.58
C ALA A 355 0.56 -26.17 -3.80
N ALA A 356 0.07 -25.17 -4.54
CA ALA A 356 -1.33 -25.08 -4.95
C ALA A 356 -1.78 -26.32 -5.74
N LEU A 357 -0.95 -26.76 -6.71
CA LEU A 357 -1.21 -27.97 -7.48
C LEU A 357 -1.32 -29.20 -6.59
N CYS A 358 -0.43 -29.32 -5.60
CA CYS A 358 -0.43 -30.44 -4.68
C CYS A 358 -1.69 -30.52 -3.81
N VAL A 359 -2.25 -29.36 -3.43
CA VAL A 359 -3.37 -29.27 -2.49
C VAL A 359 -4.73 -29.26 -3.18
N TYR A 360 -4.82 -28.63 -4.34
CA TYR A 360 -6.09 -28.39 -5.05
C TYR A 360 -6.28 -29.27 -6.28
N GLY A 361 -5.23 -29.95 -6.75
CA GLY A 361 -5.34 -30.91 -7.84
C GLY A 361 -5.99 -32.22 -7.42
N GLU A 362 -6.44 -33.00 -8.41
CA GLU A 362 -7.02 -34.31 -8.16
C GLU A 362 -5.97 -35.25 -7.50
N PRO A 363 -6.29 -35.85 -6.34
CA PRO A 363 -5.38 -36.75 -5.65
C PRO A 363 -4.92 -37.90 -6.55
N ALA A 364 -3.62 -38.21 -6.50
CA ALA A 364 -2.99 -39.26 -7.32
C ALA A 364 -3.05 -39.07 -8.84
N SER A 365 -3.46 -37.90 -9.35
CA SER A 365 -3.28 -37.58 -10.76
C SER A 365 -1.78 -37.46 -11.10
N PRO A 366 -1.34 -37.87 -12.31
CA PRO A 366 0.07 -37.82 -12.70
C PRO A 366 0.70 -36.43 -12.54
N GLY A 367 -0.05 -35.38 -12.88
CA GLY A 367 0.40 -33.99 -12.74
C GLY A 367 0.64 -33.57 -11.29
N VAL A 368 -0.20 -34.00 -10.36
CA VAL A 368 -0.04 -33.72 -8.92
C VAL A 368 1.15 -34.48 -8.34
N THR A 369 1.32 -35.75 -8.70
CA THR A 369 2.47 -36.55 -8.26
C THR A 369 3.79 -35.93 -8.72
N GLU A 370 3.84 -35.47 -9.97
CA GLU A 370 5.01 -34.80 -10.50
C GLU A 370 5.24 -33.42 -9.88
N ALA A 371 4.19 -32.61 -9.68
CA ALA A 371 4.29 -31.33 -8.99
C ALA A 371 4.86 -31.50 -7.58
N LEU A 372 4.40 -32.52 -6.84
CA LEU A 372 4.91 -32.85 -5.51
C LEU A 372 6.40 -33.24 -5.56
N HIS A 373 6.80 -34.05 -6.55
CA HIS A 373 8.20 -34.42 -6.72
C HIS A 373 9.09 -33.20 -7.01
N LEU A 374 8.68 -32.34 -7.94
CA LEU A 374 9.38 -31.12 -8.29
C LEU A 374 9.45 -30.15 -7.11
N LEU A 375 8.35 -29.96 -6.37
CA LEU A 375 8.30 -29.13 -5.17
C LEU A 375 9.36 -29.58 -4.16
N LYS A 376 9.43 -30.88 -3.88
CA LYS A 376 10.41 -31.46 -2.94
C LYS A 376 11.84 -31.17 -3.38
N ILE A 377 12.17 -31.38 -4.65
CA ILE A 377 13.50 -31.10 -5.21
C ILE A 377 13.88 -29.63 -5.03
N LEU A 378 12.96 -28.70 -5.35
CA LEU A 378 13.24 -27.27 -5.30
C LEU A 378 13.40 -26.76 -3.86
N VAL A 379 12.55 -27.25 -2.94
CA VAL A 379 12.68 -26.96 -1.50
C VAL A 379 13.99 -27.51 -0.96
N ASP A 380 14.33 -28.76 -1.29
CA ASP A 380 15.59 -29.36 -0.84
C ASP A 380 16.79 -28.56 -1.37
N ARG A 381 16.81 -28.21 -2.66
CA ARG A 381 17.84 -27.36 -3.25
C ARG A 381 17.94 -26.00 -2.54
N ARG A 382 16.81 -25.38 -2.18
CA ARG A 382 16.78 -24.08 -1.47
C ARG A 382 17.32 -24.21 -0.06
N LEU A 383 16.89 -25.21 0.71
CA LEU A 383 17.27 -25.39 2.11
C LEU A 383 18.69 -25.96 2.27
N ASP A 384 19.12 -26.86 1.39
CA ASP A 384 20.45 -27.48 1.45
C ASP A 384 21.56 -26.48 1.06
N ALA A 385 21.24 -25.48 0.23
CA ALA A 385 22.15 -24.38 -0.10
C ALA A 385 22.44 -23.44 1.08
N LEU A 386 21.60 -23.46 2.13
CA LEU A 386 21.80 -22.63 3.32
C LEU A 386 23.01 -23.13 4.12
N GLN A 387 23.76 -22.18 4.64
CA GLN A 387 24.90 -22.40 5.52
C GLN A 387 24.64 -21.76 6.88
N ALA A 388 25.27 -22.31 7.92
CA ALA A 388 25.23 -21.69 9.24
C ALA A 388 25.95 -20.34 9.19
N GLN A 389 25.32 -19.31 9.77
CA GLN A 389 25.85 -17.97 9.78
C GLN A 389 25.94 -17.48 11.23
N PRO A 390 27.02 -16.78 11.61
CA PRO A 390 27.09 -16.14 12.91
C PRO A 390 26.03 -15.04 13.01
N PRO A 391 25.54 -14.72 14.23
CA PRO A 391 24.58 -13.65 14.46
C PRO A 391 25.05 -12.33 13.84
N ARG A 392 24.20 -11.70 13.03
CA ARG A 392 24.42 -10.33 12.54
C ARG A 392 23.50 -9.38 13.28
N ASP A 393 24.05 -8.31 13.88
CA ASP A 393 23.26 -7.18 14.37
C ASP A 393 22.96 -6.24 13.19
N SER A 394 22.14 -6.75 12.28
CA SER A 394 21.69 -6.05 11.08
C SER A 394 20.32 -5.43 11.34
N TRP A 395 20.07 -4.25 10.75
CA TRP A 395 18.73 -3.65 10.71
C TRP A 395 17.72 -4.55 9.96
N PHE A 396 18.21 -5.39 9.05
CA PHE A 396 17.41 -6.42 8.38
C PHE A 396 17.19 -7.62 9.31
N GLU A 397 15.92 -7.96 9.46
CA GLU A 397 15.47 -8.81 10.56
C GLU A 397 15.58 -10.29 10.32
N PHE A 398 15.74 -10.72 9.07
CA PHE A 398 15.86 -12.14 8.75
C PHE A 398 17.27 -12.41 8.25
N SER A 399 17.92 -13.44 8.80
CA SER A 399 19.11 -13.99 8.16
C SER A 399 18.71 -14.64 6.83
N ASP A 400 19.69 -15.02 6.00
CA ASP A 400 19.40 -15.78 4.78
C ASP A 400 18.61 -17.07 5.08
N VAL A 401 18.81 -17.65 6.28
CA VAL A 401 18.07 -18.82 6.78
C VAL A 401 16.62 -18.45 7.06
N GLY A 402 16.38 -17.45 7.92
CA GLY A 402 15.03 -16.97 8.25
C GLY A 402 14.23 -16.57 7.00
N MET A 403 14.86 -15.87 6.04
CA MET A 403 14.23 -15.51 4.77
C MET A 403 13.84 -16.74 3.94
N ALA A 404 14.76 -17.68 3.73
CA ALA A 404 14.48 -18.87 2.94
C ALA A 404 13.43 -19.77 3.59
N VAL A 405 13.42 -19.87 4.92
CA VAL A 405 12.40 -20.60 5.68
C VAL A 405 11.05 -19.91 5.56
N GLY A 406 11.02 -18.57 5.63
CA GLY A 406 9.84 -17.75 5.34
C GLY A 406 9.27 -17.99 3.96
N GLU A 407 10.10 -17.95 2.93
CA GLU A 407 9.70 -18.21 1.54
C GLU A 407 9.12 -19.62 1.39
N VAL A 408 9.80 -20.64 1.91
CA VAL A 408 9.37 -22.05 1.78
C VAL A 408 8.10 -22.30 2.59
N SER A 409 8.09 -21.90 3.86
CA SER A 409 6.95 -22.09 4.76
C SER A 409 5.73 -21.35 4.20
N GLY A 410 5.87 -20.07 3.87
CA GLY A 410 4.76 -19.26 3.35
C GLY A 410 4.20 -19.82 2.04
N ALA A 411 5.08 -20.18 1.11
CA ALA A 411 4.65 -20.74 -0.17
C ALA A 411 3.92 -22.09 -0.04
N CYS A 412 4.32 -22.94 0.91
CA CYS A 412 3.85 -24.32 0.97
C CYS A 412 2.77 -24.60 2.02
N LEU A 413 2.78 -23.85 3.12
CA LEU A 413 1.96 -24.13 4.29
C LEU A 413 0.85 -23.11 4.53
N ASP A 414 0.98 -21.85 4.08
CA ASP A 414 -0.07 -20.84 4.33
C ASP A 414 -1.40 -21.27 3.73
N LEU A 415 -1.37 -21.87 2.53
CA LEU A 415 -2.57 -22.37 1.86
C LEU A 415 -3.33 -23.47 2.64
N LEU A 416 -2.73 -24.03 3.69
CA LEU A 416 -3.35 -24.99 4.61
C LEU A 416 -4.06 -24.30 5.78
N GLU A 417 -3.91 -22.99 5.94
CA GLU A 417 -4.46 -22.23 7.06
C GLU A 417 -5.69 -21.41 6.65
N PRO A 418 -6.66 -21.23 7.56
CA PRO A 418 -7.85 -20.43 7.33
C PRO A 418 -7.62 -18.91 7.53
N LYS A 419 -6.43 -18.37 7.24
CA LYS A 419 -6.16 -16.92 7.36
C LYS A 419 -6.61 -16.17 6.09
N GLN A 420 -6.97 -14.90 6.21
CA GLN A 420 -7.36 -14.03 5.11
C GLN A 420 -6.25 -13.90 4.05
N MET A 421 -5.00 -13.84 4.50
CA MET A 421 -3.80 -13.70 3.65
C MET A 421 -3.10 -15.02 3.34
N SER A 422 -3.69 -16.16 3.72
CA SER A 422 -3.03 -17.47 3.66
C SER A 422 -2.78 -17.99 2.24
N GLY A 423 -3.28 -17.27 1.22
CA GLY A 423 -3.23 -17.74 -0.15
C GLY A 423 -4.20 -18.90 -0.43
N ARG A 424 -4.86 -19.48 0.58
CA ARG A 424 -5.80 -20.60 0.40
C ARG A 424 -6.91 -20.24 -0.60
N ASN A 425 -7.40 -21.24 -1.33
CA ASN A 425 -8.63 -21.11 -2.08
C ASN A 425 -9.79 -20.65 -1.17
N VAL A 426 -10.48 -19.59 -1.56
CA VAL A 426 -11.54 -18.97 -0.73
C VAL A 426 -12.81 -19.80 -0.65
N ARG A 427 -13.00 -20.76 -1.57
CA ARG A 427 -14.17 -21.65 -1.68
C ARG A 427 -13.91 -23.06 -1.15
N VAL A 428 -12.65 -23.43 -0.94
CA VAL A 428 -12.26 -24.77 -0.45
C VAL A 428 -11.86 -24.67 1.02
N ALA A 429 -12.41 -25.55 1.84
CA ALA A 429 -12.00 -25.66 3.23
C ALA A 429 -10.52 -26.05 3.34
N ALA A 430 -9.84 -25.51 4.35
CA ALA A 430 -8.48 -25.91 4.66
C ALA A 430 -8.45 -27.43 4.95
N PRO A 431 -7.60 -28.22 4.27
CA PRO A 431 -7.42 -29.61 4.65
C PRO A 431 -6.78 -29.64 6.05
N THR A 432 -7.43 -30.34 6.99
CA THR A 432 -6.97 -30.44 8.38
C THR A 432 -5.64 -31.19 8.49
N GLU A 433 -5.39 -32.13 7.58
CA GLU A 433 -4.15 -32.92 7.51
C GLU A 433 -3.70 -33.06 6.05
N HIS A 434 -2.60 -32.39 5.69
CA HIS A 434 -1.97 -32.52 4.38
C HIS A 434 -0.55 -33.05 4.51
N ALA A 435 -0.14 -33.97 3.62
CA ALA A 435 1.16 -34.65 3.69
C ALA A 435 2.38 -33.71 3.60
N LEU A 436 2.19 -32.48 3.10
CA LEU A 436 3.25 -31.46 3.08
C LEU A 436 3.66 -31.00 4.48
N LEU A 437 2.73 -30.91 5.44
CA LEU A 437 3.04 -30.45 6.79
C LEU A 437 4.05 -31.36 7.52
N PRO A 438 3.81 -32.68 7.68
CA PRO A 438 4.79 -33.56 8.34
C PRO A 438 6.10 -33.66 7.55
N TRP A 439 6.06 -33.59 6.21
CA TRP A 439 7.27 -33.61 5.39
C TRP A 439 8.13 -32.34 5.59
N LEU A 440 7.54 -31.14 5.51
CA LEU A 440 8.26 -29.89 5.76
C LEU A 440 8.75 -29.78 7.20
N ARG A 441 7.96 -30.22 8.18
CA ARG A 441 8.40 -30.31 9.58
C ARG A 441 9.71 -31.10 9.69
N ALA A 442 9.78 -32.30 9.09
CA ALA A 442 10.98 -33.12 9.12
C ALA A 442 12.18 -32.44 8.42
N ARG A 443 11.92 -31.71 7.33
CA ARG A 443 12.98 -30.97 6.61
C ARG A 443 13.50 -29.77 7.39
N PHE A 444 12.63 -29.00 8.04
CA PHE A 444 13.06 -27.92 8.93
C PHE A 444 13.82 -28.44 10.15
N GLN A 445 13.42 -29.57 10.73
CA GLN A 445 14.16 -30.22 11.81
C GLN A 445 15.56 -30.68 11.36
N ALA A 446 15.67 -31.29 10.17
CA ALA A 446 16.97 -31.69 9.61
C ALA A 446 17.88 -30.49 9.31
N LEU A 447 17.32 -29.42 8.75
CA LEU A 447 18.01 -28.16 8.53
C LEU A 447 18.52 -27.58 9.86
N GLN A 448 17.65 -27.50 10.87
CA GLN A 448 17.99 -27.01 12.19
C GLN A 448 19.16 -27.79 12.81
N GLN A 449 19.09 -29.12 12.79
CA GLN A 449 20.17 -29.98 13.30
C GLN A 449 21.48 -29.73 12.55
N ARG A 450 21.44 -29.66 11.22
CA ARG A 450 22.64 -29.39 10.39
C ARG A 450 23.27 -28.03 10.73
N LEU A 451 22.46 -26.98 10.88
CA LEU A 451 22.94 -25.64 11.19
C LEU A 451 23.53 -25.56 12.61
N ILE A 452 22.86 -26.16 13.60
CA ILE A 452 23.36 -26.22 14.98
C ILE A 452 24.67 -27.01 15.07
N LEU A 453 24.80 -28.12 14.34
CA LEU A 453 26.05 -28.90 14.33
C LEU A 453 27.22 -28.12 13.73
N ALA A 454 26.96 -27.22 12.79
CA ALA A 454 27.99 -26.40 12.17
C ALA A 454 28.44 -25.22 13.05
N LEU A 455 27.54 -24.63 13.84
CA LEU A 455 27.81 -23.54 14.80
C LEU A 455 27.09 -23.77 16.14
N PRO A 456 27.58 -24.71 16.97
CA PRO A 456 26.90 -25.13 18.20
C PRO A 456 26.80 -24.03 19.26
N GLU A 457 27.72 -23.07 19.25
CA GLU A 457 27.68 -21.87 20.09
C GLU A 457 26.53 -20.90 19.75
N HIS A 458 25.90 -21.09 18.58
CA HIS A 458 24.79 -20.27 18.06
C HIS A 458 23.45 -21.03 17.98
N GLU A 459 23.28 -22.02 18.85
CA GLU A 459 22.11 -22.89 18.86
C GLU A 459 20.78 -22.14 19.07
N LEU A 460 20.70 -21.24 20.05
CA LEU A 460 19.45 -20.52 20.34
C LEU A 460 19.15 -19.49 19.26
N TYR A 461 20.16 -18.81 18.74
CA TYR A 461 19.98 -17.89 17.61
C TYR A 461 19.41 -18.62 16.39
N THR A 462 19.99 -19.77 16.03
CA THR A 462 19.52 -20.58 14.90
C THR A 462 18.07 -21.03 15.08
N ARG A 463 17.71 -21.48 16.30
CA ARG A 463 16.34 -21.89 16.63
C ARG A 463 15.34 -20.73 16.52
N VAL A 464 15.71 -19.55 17.01
CA VAL A 464 14.86 -18.35 16.92
C VAL A 464 14.73 -17.89 15.48
N ASP A 465 15.80 -17.91 14.69
CA ASP A 465 15.75 -17.46 13.29
C ASP A 465 14.85 -18.35 12.42
N LEU A 466 14.91 -19.67 12.63
CA LEU A 466 13.97 -20.62 12.03
C LEU A 466 12.54 -20.34 12.48
N LEU A 467 12.32 -20.19 13.79
CA LEU A 467 11.02 -19.93 14.38
C LEU A 467 10.35 -18.69 13.78
N LEU A 468 11.07 -17.56 13.69
CA LEU A 468 10.52 -16.31 13.16
C LEU A 468 10.23 -16.39 11.65
N GLY A 469 10.93 -17.25 10.92
CA GLY A 469 10.65 -17.53 9.51
C GLY A 469 9.46 -18.47 9.29
N LEU A 470 8.94 -19.17 10.30
CA LEU A 470 7.79 -20.07 10.09
C LEU A 470 6.51 -19.28 9.80
N SER A 471 5.66 -19.88 8.97
CA SER A 471 4.40 -19.29 8.51
C SER A 471 3.16 -19.94 9.17
N HIS A 472 3.24 -21.26 9.43
CA HIS A 472 2.16 -22.09 9.94
C HIS A 472 2.08 -22.12 11.48
N GLU A 473 0.92 -21.78 12.05
CA GLU A 473 0.67 -21.59 13.49
C GLU A 473 1.07 -22.80 14.34
N ALA A 474 0.69 -24.01 13.92
CA ALA A 474 1.02 -25.21 14.68
C ALA A 474 2.53 -25.42 14.82
N LEU A 475 3.31 -25.16 13.76
CA LEU A 475 4.77 -25.27 13.81
C LEU A 475 5.36 -24.14 14.65
N ILE A 476 4.84 -22.92 14.53
CA ILE A 476 5.29 -21.78 15.34
C ILE A 476 5.13 -22.10 16.83
N ARG A 477 3.95 -22.54 17.26
CA ARG A 477 3.68 -22.92 18.66
C ARG A 477 4.58 -24.07 19.12
N GLU A 478 4.77 -25.08 18.27
CA GLU A 478 5.69 -26.20 18.53
C GLU A 478 7.13 -25.71 18.75
N HIS A 479 7.65 -24.83 17.89
CA HIS A 479 9.00 -24.30 17.99
C HIS A 479 9.19 -23.34 19.19
N HIS A 480 8.18 -22.54 19.54
CA HIS A 480 8.18 -21.76 20.78
C HIS A 480 8.25 -22.66 22.03
N GLN A 481 7.49 -23.75 22.04
CA GLN A 481 7.51 -24.72 23.13
C GLN A 481 8.88 -25.43 23.24
N GLN A 482 9.44 -25.88 22.12
CA GLN A 482 10.77 -26.47 22.08
C GLN A 482 11.84 -25.47 22.56
N LEU A 483 11.74 -24.19 22.18
CA LEU A 483 12.63 -23.14 22.67
C LEU A 483 12.57 -23.03 24.19
N HIS A 484 11.37 -23.03 24.79
CA HIS A 484 11.22 -23.01 26.24
C HIS A 484 11.92 -24.19 26.94
N GLU A 485 11.84 -25.38 26.36
CA GLU A 485 12.40 -26.61 26.94
C GLU A 485 13.93 -26.62 26.93
N VAL A 486 14.55 -26.10 25.85
CA VAL A 486 16.02 -26.16 25.71
C VAL A 486 16.74 -24.90 26.19
N PHE A 487 16.02 -23.79 26.43
CA PHE A 487 16.63 -22.47 26.64
C PHE A 487 17.64 -22.44 27.77
N GLU A 488 17.27 -22.88 28.98
CA GLU A 488 18.13 -22.80 30.16
C GLU A 488 19.45 -23.56 29.96
N GLY A 489 19.37 -24.79 29.43
CA GLY A 489 20.54 -25.61 29.18
C GLY A 489 21.49 -25.00 28.14
N CYS A 490 20.97 -24.35 27.11
CA CYS A 490 21.78 -23.68 26.10
C CYS A 490 22.34 -22.35 26.61
N ALA A 491 21.54 -21.56 27.33
CA ALA A 491 21.94 -20.27 27.89
C ALA A 491 23.07 -20.41 28.92
N LEU A 492 23.10 -21.50 29.70
CA LEU A 492 24.21 -21.82 30.59
C LEU A 492 25.54 -22.06 29.86
N ARG A 493 25.49 -22.58 28.63
CA ARG A 493 26.68 -22.85 27.79
C ARG A 493 27.13 -21.61 27.02
N ALA A 494 26.18 -20.82 26.50
CA ALA A 494 26.41 -19.67 25.63
C ALA A 494 25.44 -18.52 25.96
N PRO A 495 25.67 -17.74 27.02
CA PRO A 495 24.73 -16.69 27.45
C PRO A 495 24.63 -15.53 26.45
N VAL A 496 25.71 -15.21 25.73
CA VAL A 496 25.72 -14.20 24.67
C VAL A 496 24.75 -14.54 23.53
N ASP A 497 24.72 -15.81 23.12
CA ASP A 497 23.79 -16.32 22.10
C ASP A 497 22.34 -16.21 22.58
N ALA A 498 22.09 -16.59 23.84
CA ALA A 498 20.78 -16.47 24.48
C ALA A 498 20.28 -15.02 24.50
N GLY A 499 21.16 -14.06 24.83
CA GLY A 499 20.85 -12.62 24.80
C GLY A 499 20.47 -12.13 23.41
N MET A 500 21.24 -12.51 22.39
CA MET A 500 20.96 -12.15 21.00
C MET A 500 19.69 -12.80 20.44
N ALA A 501 19.44 -14.06 20.79
CA ALA A 501 18.24 -14.80 20.40
C ALA A 501 16.97 -14.16 21.01
N LEU A 502 16.96 -13.88 22.31
CA LEU A 502 15.82 -13.21 22.96
C LEU A 502 15.60 -11.78 22.45
N ARG A 503 16.69 -11.05 22.13
CA ARG A 503 16.59 -9.73 21.50
C ARG A 503 15.80 -9.79 20.19
N ARG A 504 16.00 -10.83 19.36
CA ARG A 504 15.24 -11.01 18.11
C ARG A 504 13.78 -11.35 18.36
N VAL A 505 13.51 -12.26 19.31
CA VAL A 505 12.12 -12.60 19.69
C VAL A 505 11.33 -11.33 20.08
N ILE A 506 11.89 -10.46 20.93
CA ILE A 506 11.17 -9.27 21.38
C ILE A 506 11.10 -8.17 20.31
N ARG A 507 12.08 -8.07 19.41
CA ARG A 507 12.03 -7.15 18.26
C ARG A 507 10.87 -7.48 17.33
N TYR A 508 10.52 -8.75 17.19
CA TYR A 508 9.38 -9.19 16.40
C TYR A 508 8.05 -8.55 16.85
N CYS A 509 7.94 -8.17 18.13
CA CYS A 509 6.76 -7.45 18.64
C CYS A 509 6.59 -6.02 18.08
N GLY A 510 7.65 -5.44 17.50
CA GLY A 510 7.66 -4.12 16.88
C GLY A 510 7.09 -4.06 15.47
N TYR A 511 6.70 -5.21 14.91
CA TYR A 511 6.22 -5.30 13.53
C TYR A 511 4.73 -5.04 13.39
N SER A 512 4.39 -4.39 12.29
CA SER A 512 3.00 -4.31 11.81
C SER A 512 2.60 -5.68 11.29
N GLN A 513 1.77 -6.39 12.04
CA GLN A 513 1.18 -7.66 11.64
C GLN A 513 -0.21 -7.43 11.04
N VAL A 514 -0.64 -8.32 10.15
CA VAL A 514 -2.05 -8.40 9.72
C VAL A 514 -2.88 -8.89 10.91
N ASP A 515 -4.17 -8.54 10.98
CA ASP A 515 -5.06 -8.90 12.10
C ASP A 515 -5.00 -10.41 12.44
N ASP A 516 -4.95 -11.28 11.43
CA ASP A 516 -4.88 -12.74 11.60
C ASP A 516 -3.52 -13.27 12.10
N GLU A 517 -2.48 -12.44 12.16
CA GLU A 517 -1.14 -12.80 12.65
C GLU A 517 -0.78 -12.13 13.99
N MET A 518 -1.73 -11.39 14.57
CA MET A 518 -1.55 -10.72 15.87
C MET A 518 -1.14 -11.67 16.99
N TYR A 519 -1.58 -12.93 16.94
CA TYR A 519 -1.20 -13.96 17.92
C TYR A 519 0.32 -14.18 17.99
N ARG A 520 1.06 -13.95 16.90
CA ARG A 520 2.52 -14.13 16.87
C ARG A 520 3.23 -13.13 17.75
N ARG A 521 2.74 -11.88 17.76
CA ARG A 521 3.25 -10.82 18.63
C ARG A 521 3.03 -11.21 20.09
N GLU A 522 1.84 -11.70 20.43
CA GLU A 522 1.54 -12.18 21.78
C GLU A 522 2.45 -13.35 22.17
N LEU A 523 2.65 -14.31 21.26
CA LEU A 523 3.47 -15.49 21.52
C LEU A 523 4.96 -15.13 21.69
N CYS A 524 5.49 -14.22 20.88
CA CYS A 524 6.85 -13.69 21.03
C CYS A 524 7.01 -12.93 22.35
N GLN A 525 6.05 -12.08 22.71
CA GLN A 525 6.05 -11.37 23.99
C GLN A 525 6.04 -12.35 25.16
N GLN A 526 5.13 -13.32 25.16
CA GLN A 526 5.04 -14.35 26.20
C GLN A 526 6.33 -15.17 26.32
N THR A 527 6.94 -15.49 25.18
CA THR A 527 8.21 -16.23 25.14
C THR A 527 9.34 -15.41 25.74
N PHE A 528 9.45 -14.14 25.38
CA PHE A 528 10.44 -13.23 25.96
C PHE A 528 10.24 -13.08 27.47
N ASP A 529 9.02 -12.77 27.92
CA ASP A 529 8.70 -12.56 29.34
C ASP A 529 8.97 -13.80 30.19
N LYS A 530 8.74 -14.99 29.62
CA LYS A 530 9.01 -16.27 30.29
C LYS A 530 10.51 -16.59 30.38
N LEU A 531 11.30 -16.27 29.35
CA LEU A 531 12.70 -16.68 29.25
C LEU A 531 13.69 -15.65 29.82
N ILE A 532 13.36 -14.35 29.80
CA ILE A 532 14.25 -13.30 30.27
C ILE A 532 14.67 -13.45 31.75
N PRO A 533 13.82 -13.86 32.72
CA PRO A 533 14.25 -14.02 34.12
C PRO A 533 15.30 -15.12 34.28
N THR A 534 15.20 -16.19 33.48
CA THR A 534 16.19 -17.27 33.45
C THR A 534 17.54 -16.74 32.97
N LEU A 535 17.54 -15.93 31.91
CA LEU A 535 18.77 -15.31 31.41
C LEU A 535 19.35 -14.31 32.42
N GLU A 536 18.53 -13.52 33.11
CA GLU A 536 19.00 -12.57 34.15
C GLU A 536 19.74 -13.27 35.29
N ARG A 537 19.29 -14.47 35.67
CA ARG A 537 19.97 -15.30 36.68
C ARG A 537 21.33 -15.84 36.18
N ILE A 538 21.47 -16.08 34.88
CA ILE A 538 22.69 -16.62 34.26
C ILE A 538 23.70 -15.51 33.93
N SER A 539 23.24 -14.43 33.29
CA SER A 539 24.03 -13.28 32.85
C SER A 539 23.15 -12.03 32.78
N THR A 540 23.36 -11.11 33.72
CA THR A 540 22.69 -9.80 33.72
C THR A 540 23.08 -8.93 32.51
N THR A 541 24.29 -9.12 31.98
CA THR A 541 24.78 -8.38 30.80
C THR A 541 24.04 -8.82 29.55
N ASP A 542 23.89 -10.12 29.31
CA ASP A 542 23.21 -10.63 28.11
C ASP A 542 21.69 -10.46 28.22
N ALA A 543 21.13 -10.48 29.43
CA ALA A 543 19.76 -10.06 29.65
C ALA A 543 19.53 -8.58 29.30
N ALA A 544 20.49 -7.69 29.59
CA ALA A 544 20.42 -6.30 29.16
C ALA A 544 20.47 -6.17 27.62
N VAL A 545 21.29 -6.98 26.95
CA VAL A 545 21.30 -7.09 25.47
C VAL A 545 19.93 -7.51 24.95
N ALA A 546 19.31 -8.53 25.54
CA ALA A 546 17.96 -8.97 25.17
C ALA A 546 16.92 -7.85 25.33
N ARG A 547 16.94 -7.14 26.46
CA ARG A 547 16.04 -6.00 26.76
C ARG A 547 16.21 -4.82 25.81
N SER A 548 17.39 -4.63 25.21
CA SER A 548 17.61 -3.58 24.21
C SER A 548 16.78 -3.75 22.93
N GLY A 549 16.11 -4.90 22.75
CA GLY A 549 15.14 -5.10 21.68
C GLY A 549 13.73 -4.58 21.99
N ILE A 550 13.41 -4.24 23.23
CA ILE A 550 12.10 -3.70 23.63
C ILE A 550 11.91 -2.31 23.00
N GLY A 551 10.71 -2.05 22.47
CA GLY A 551 10.39 -0.76 21.84
C GLY A 551 11.11 -0.55 20.50
N TRP A 552 11.72 -1.60 19.93
CA TRP A 552 12.28 -1.53 18.60
C TRP A 552 11.16 -1.50 17.55
N SER A 553 11.32 -0.68 16.50
CA SER A 553 10.42 -0.62 15.35
C SER A 553 11.22 -0.44 14.06
N PRO A 554 10.85 -1.13 12.96
CA PRO A 554 11.52 -0.97 11.67
C PRO A 554 11.24 0.41 11.05
N ARG A 555 10.21 1.14 11.53
CA ARG A 555 9.82 2.46 11.03
C ARG A 555 10.49 3.61 11.77
N GLY A 556 11.11 3.35 12.92
CA GLY A 556 11.69 4.38 13.80
C GLY A 556 10.65 5.22 14.56
N ASP A 557 9.39 4.79 14.56
CA ASP A 557 8.25 5.56 15.09
C ASP A 557 8.06 5.43 16.63
N ILE A 558 9.09 5.04 17.40
CA ILE A 558 9.01 4.84 18.86
C ILE A 558 9.98 5.75 19.61
#